data_AF-A0A920NE88-F1
#
_entry.id   AF-A0A920NE88-F1
#
_cell.length_a   1.000
_cell.length_b   1.000
_cell.length_c   1.000
_cell.angle_alpha   90.00
_cell.angle_beta   90.00
_cell.angle_gamma   90.00
#
_symmetry.space_group_name_H-M   'P 1'
#
loop_
_entity.id
_entity.type
_entity.pdbx_description
1 polymer ?
#
loop_
_entity_poly.entity_id
_entity_poly.type
_entity_poly.pdbx_seq_one_letter_code
_entity_poly.pdbx_strand_id
1 'polypeptide(L)' 'MNGPNIVTLLASATEIVCALGYEDALVARSHECDYPTSVTNYQLAQSPK' A
#
# COMPACT_ATOMS: atom_id res chain seq x y z
N MET A 1 20.33 4.64 -2.39
CA MET A 1 19.76 3.64 -3.32
C MET A 1 18.28 3.56 -3.00
N ASN A 2 17.40 3.91 -3.94
CA ASN A 2 15.97 3.95 -3.65
C ASN A 2 15.41 2.52 -3.67
N GLY A 3 14.69 2.14 -2.62
CA GLY A 3 13.92 0.90 -2.61
C GLY A 3 12.78 0.92 -3.64
N PRO A 4 12.02 -0.18 -3.78
CA PRO A 4 10.87 -0.21 -4.66
C PRO A 4 9.83 0.84 -4.23
N ASN A 5 9.12 1.41 -5.21
CA ASN A 5 7.94 2.23 -4.96
C ASN A 5 6.71 1.37 -5.27
N ILE A 6 5.93 1.02 -4.25
CA ILE A 6 4.85 0.05 -4.35
C ILE A 6 3.51 0.76 -4.30
N VAL A 7 2.62 0.42 -5.24
CA VAL A 7 1.21 0.83 -5.23
C VAL A 7 0.36 -0.42 -5.25
N THR A 8 -0.63 -0.51 -4.37
CA THR A 8 -1.59 -1.62 -4.32
C THR A 8 -2.98 -1.15 -4.70
N LEU A 9 -3.68 -1.97 -5.48
CA LEU A 9 -5.06 -1.69 -5.91
C LEU A 9 -6.10 -2.62 -5.26
N LEU A 10 -5.63 -3.65 -4.55
CA LEU A 10 -6.47 -4.58 -3.79
C LEU A 10 -6.09 -4.53 -2.31
N ALA A 11 -7.08 -4.77 -1.43
CA ALA A 11 -6.83 -4.85 0.00
C ALA A 11 -5.82 -5.95 0.34
N SER A 12 -6.05 -7.16 -0.16
CA SER A 12 -5.13 -8.30 0.00
C SER A 12 -3.70 -8.03 -0.47
N ALA A 13 -3.51 -7.24 -1.53
CA ALA A 13 -2.17 -6.86 -1.99
C ALA A 13 -1.46 -5.94 -0.99
N THR A 14 -2.18 -5.01 -0.38
CA THR A 14 -1.66 -4.12 0.67
C THR A 14 -1.23 -4.94 1.88
N GLU A 15 -2.07 -5.89 2.31
CA GLU A 15 -1.79 -6.79 3.43
C GLU A 15 -0.56 -7.67 3.17
N ILE A 16 -0.42 -8.23 1.97
CA ILE A 16 0.73 -9.05 1.58
C ILE A 16 2.03 -8.22 1.62
N VAL A 17 2.02 -7.00 1.08
CA VAL A 17 3.20 -6.11 1.08
C VAL A 17 3.65 -5.80 2.51
N CYS A 18 2.70 -5.51 3.41
CA CYS A 18 2.99 -5.25 4.81
C CYS A 18 3.52 -6.51 5.51
N ALA A 19 2.90 -7.68 5.28
CA ALA A 19 3.33 -8.96 5.84
C ALA A 19 4.74 -9.38 5.38
N LEU A 20 5.16 -8.97 4.19
CA LEU A 20 6.50 -9.21 3.65
C LEU A 20 7.55 -8.19 4.14
N GLY A 21 7.17 -7.21 4.96
CA GLY A 21 8.09 -6.18 5.48
C GLY A 21 8.42 -5.06 4.50
N TYR A 22 7.57 -4.84 3.50
CA TYR A 22 7.74 -3.78 2.48
C TYR A 22 6.79 -2.60 2.69
N GLU A 23 6.27 -2.41 3.89
CA GLU A 23 5.39 -1.28 4.22
C GLU A 23 6.07 0.08 3.99
N ASP A 24 7.36 0.22 4.34
CA ASP A 24 8.12 1.46 4.12
C ASP A 24 8.29 1.82 2.62
N ALA A 25 8.09 0.85 1.72
CA ALA A 25 8.13 1.01 0.28
C ALA A 25 6.75 1.32 -0.33
N LEU A 26 5.68 1.31 0.47
CA LEU A 26 4.32 1.61 0.02
C LEU A 26 4.17 3.12 -0.23
N VAL A 27 3.72 3.48 -1.42
CA VAL A 27 3.48 4.88 -1.81
C VAL A 27 1.98 5.18 -1.80
N ALA A 28 1.17 4.22 -2.22
CA ALA A 28 -0.28 4.31 -2.19
C ALA A 28 -0.93 2.95 -2.00
N ARG A 29 -2.10 2.94 -1.34
CA ARG A 29 -2.87 1.74 -1.00
C ARG A 29 -4.22 1.68 -1.70
N SER A 30 -4.82 0.49 -1.73
CA SER A 30 -6.23 0.33 -2.15
C SER A 30 -7.17 1.07 -1.20
N HIS A 31 -8.20 1.72 -1.72
CA HIS A 31 -9.23 2.38 -0.90
C HIS A 31 -10.00 1.43 0.01
N GLU A 32 -10.05 0.15 -0.36
CA GLU A 32 -10.68 -0.93 0.41
C GLU A 32 -9.82 -1.44 1.58
N CYS A 33 -8.58 -0.95 1.76
CA CYS A 33 -7.66 -1.50 2.77
C CYS A 33 -7.38 -0.56 3.95
N ASP A 34 -7.79 -0.97 5.14
CA ASP A 34 -7.52 -0.30 6.42
C ASP A 34 -6.65 -1.13 7.38
N TYR A 35 -6.08 -2.25 6.90
CA TYR A 35 -5.24 -3.17 7.67
C TYR A 35 -3.85 -3.40 7.04
N PRO A 36 -2.77 -3.45 7.85
CA PRO A 36 -2.72 -3.07 9.27
C PRO A 36 -3.06 -1.59 9.48
N THR A 37 -3.47 -1.18 10.68
CA THR A 37 -3.95 0.21 10.94
C THR A 37 -2.94 1.29 10.53
N SER A 38 -1.65 0.96 10.45
CA SER A 38 -0.60 1.85 9.93
C SER A 38 -0.79 2.25 8.46
N VAL A 39 -1.47 1.43 7.63
CA VAL A 39 -1.67 1.70 6.20
C VAL A 39 -2.59 2.89 5.93
N THR A 40 -3.35 3.34 6.93
CA THR A 40 -4.22 4.52 6.81
C THR A 40 -3.44 5.83 6.66
N ASN A 41 -2.13 5.81 6.92
CA ASN A 41 -1.23 6.96 6.74
C ASN A 41 -0.79 7.16 5.29
N TYR A 42 -0.98 6.17 4.42
CA TYR A 42 -0.57 6.22 3.01
C TYR A 42 -1.67 6.78 2.11
N GLN A 43 -1.28 7.30 0.96
CA GLN A 43 -2.21 7.85 -0.01
C GLN A 43 -3.15 6.78 -0.57
N LEU A 44 -4.37 7.19 -0.91
CA LEU A 44 -5.30 6.34 -1.67
C LEU A 44 -4.88 6.26 -3.13
N ALA A 45 -4.71 5.05 -3.65
CA ALA A 45 -4.57 4.83 -5.07
C ALA A 45 -5.87 5.23 -5.78
N GLN A 46 -5.75 6.14 -6.75
CA GLN A 46 -6.87 6.60 -7.57
C GLN A 46 -6.85 5.90 -8.93
N SER A 47 -8.02 5.75 -9.53
CA SER A 47 -8.13 5.29 -10.91
C SER A 47 -7.43 6.26 -11.86
N PRO A 48 -6.74 5.76 -12.90
CA PRO A 48 -6.20 6.62 -13.95
C PRO A 48 -7.32 7.38 -14.65
N LYS A 49 -7.01 8.62 -15.06
CA LYS A 49 -7.89 9.52 -15.79
C LYS A 49 -8.00 9.14 -17.27
#